data_AF-A0A968GBL9-F1
#
_entry.id   AF-A0A968GBL9-F1
#
_cell.length_a   1.000
_cell.length_b   1.000
_cell.length_c   1.000
_cell.angle_alpha   90.00
_cell.angle_beta   90.00
_cell.angle_gamma   90.00
#
_symmetry.space_group_name_H-M   'P 1'
#
loop_
_entity.id
_entity.type
_entity.pdbx_description
1 polymer ?
#
loop_
_entity_poly.entity_id
_entity_poly.type
_entity_poly.pdbx_seq_one_letter_code
_entity_poly.pdbx_strand_id
1 'polypeptide(L)'
;MSEQTNIDREQQIRQALQRINYTFFSQEKGLLRDFGLTIFPFFTFFDSLLDRIEIDIQSEYRKHFLARFWLSKPKPMQIDLILSGAYRSLHEQWEGVQRDAAERFVERFALLVSELDSFRVLFSAEQEIQYSVFMNNLTEVMQSYFSFIDENWQDSALSSMGQVLGVWAMPALPEMEGLGDRIRSLKNRDYIHSLELLLQEERIAFHQKLQKNLLDSYTMLYNQIEKEWRSFYLALE
;
A
#
# COMPACT_ATOMS: atom_id res chain seq x y z
N MET A 1 3.09 -42.40 27.59
CA MET A 1 2.36 -41.13 27.40
C MET A 1 1.07 -41.46 26.70
N SER A 2 -0.07 -41.07 27.27
CA SER A 2 -1.42 -41.53 26.94
C SER A 2 -1.90 -41.06 25.56
N GLU A 3 -2.69 -41.89 24.86
CA GLU A 3 -3.42 -41.54 23.63
C GLU A 3 -4.22 -40.24 23.76
N GLN A 4 -4.75 -39.96 24.96
CA GLN A 4 -5.47 -38.72 25.30
C GLN A 4 -4.64 -37.45 25.03
N THR A 5 -3.35 -37.46 25.37
CA THR A 5 -2.44 -36.30 25.19
C THR A 5 -2.12 -36.06 23.72
N ASN A 6 -2.21 -37.10 22.89
CA ASN A 6 -1.95 -37.02 21.45
C ASN A 6 -3.18 -36.46 20.71
N ILE A 7 -4.39 -36.89 21.11
CA ILE A 7 -5.66 -36.36 20.60
C ILE A 7 -5.80 -34.86 20.91
N ASP A 8 -5.47 -34.44 22.14
CA ASP A 8 -5.52 -33.02 22.54
C ASP A 8 -4.53 -32.17 21.72
N ARG A 9 -3.35 -32.71 21.42
CA ARG A 9 -2.30 -32.03 20.62
C ARG A 9 -2.73 -31.85 19.16
N GLU A 10 -3.24 -32.90 18.53
CA GLU A 10 -3.75 -32.84 17.15
C GLU A 10 -4.93 -31.86 17.03
N GLN A 11 -5.82 -31.83 18.02
CA GLN A 11 -6.96 -30.92 18.03
C GLN A 11 -6.51 -29.45 18.15
N GLN A 12 -5.50 -29.17 18.97
CA GLN A 12 -4.90 -27.82 19.10
C GLN A 12 -4.25 -27.35 17.79
N ILE A 13 -3.49 -28.22 17.12
CA ILE A 13 -2.87 -27.90 15.83
C ILE A 13 -3.94 -27.60 14.78
N ARG A 14 -4.97 -28.44 14.65
CA ARG A 14 -6.07 -28.20 13.70
C ARG A 14 -6.77 -26.86 13.95
N GLN A 15 -7.04 -26.52 15.21
CA GLN A 15 -7.66 -25.24 15.56
C GLN A 15 -6.76 -24.04 15.21
N ALA A 16 -5.45 -24.14 15.46
CA ALA A 16 -4.49 -23.10 15.09
C ALA A 16 -4.43 -22.89 13.57
N LEU A 17 -4.30 -23.97 12.80
CA LEU A 17 -4.26 -23.92 11.34
C LEU A 17 -5.56 -23.34 10.74
N GLN A 18 -6.73 -23.72 11.27
CA GLN A 18 -8.02 -23.16 10.85
C GLN A 18 -8.11 -21.66 11.13
N ARG A 19 -7.63 -21.21 12.29
CA ARG A 19 -7.58 -19.78 12.64
C ARG A 19 -6.69 -19.00 11.68
N ILE A 20 -5.50 -19.50 11.36
CA ILE A 20 -4.58 -18.86 10.42
C ILE A 20 -5.22 -18.78 9.03
N ASN A 21 -5.79 -19.89 8.56
CA ASN A 21 -6.47 -19.94 7.27
C ASN A 21 -7.59 -18.91 7.18
N TYR A 22 -8.40 -18.78 8.23
CA TYR A 22 -9.48 -17.78 8.29
C TYR A 22 -8.94 -16.34 8.33
N THR A 23 -7.90 -16.08 9.12
CA THR A 23 -7.39 -14.74 9.40
C THR A 23 -6.57 -14.14 8.25
N PHE A 24 -5.80 -14.97 7.57
CA PHE A 24 -4.81 -14.54 6.57
C PHE A 24 -5.21 -14.86 5.13
N PHE A 25 -5.89 -16.00 4.90
CA PHE A 25 -6.07 -16.57 3.57
C PHE A 25 -7.54 -16.65 3.10
N SER A 26 -8.50 -16.17 3.89
CA SER A 26 -9.92 -16.20 3.51
C SER A 26 -10.21 -15.32 2.29
N GLN A 27 -10.92 -15.90 1.30
CA GLN A 27 -11.25 -15.26 0.01
C GLN A 27 -12.11 -13.99 0.14
N GLU A 28 -12.95 -13.87 1.17
CA GLU A 28 -13.83 -12.70 1.32
C GLU A 28 -13.12 -11.46 1.88
N LYS A 29 -12.00 -11.62 2.62
CA LYS A 29 -11.47 -10.53 3.47
C LYS A 29 -9.95 -10.47 3.62
N GLY A 30 -9.18 -11.41 3.06
CA GLY A 30 -7.72 -11.46 3.20
C GLY A 30 -6.99 -10.52 2.23
N LEU A 31 -7.05 -10.81 0.94
CA LEU A 31 -6.33 -10.08 -0.11
C LEU A 31 -6.73 -8.60 -0.20
N LEU A 32 -8.03 -8.31 -0.28
CA LEU A 32 -8.53 -6.95 -0.54
C LEU A 32 -8.37 -6.02 0.66
N ARG A 33 -8.53 -6.54 1.89
CA ARG A 33 -8.19 -5.81 3.12
C ARG A 33 -6.69 -5.52 3.14
N ASP A 34 -5.92 -6.57 2.82
CA ASP A 34 -4.48 -6.59 2.56
C ASP A 34 -3.95 -5.37 1.83
N PHE A 35 -4.37 -5.41 0.58
CA PHE A 35 -4.11 -4.46 -0.44
C PHE A 35 -4.62 -3.07 -0.06
N GLY A 36 -5.88 -2.98 0.41
CA GLY A 36 -6.49 -1.71 0.80
C GLY A 36 -5.69 -0.96 1.86
N LEU A 37 -5.23 -1.65 2.90
CA LEU A 37 -4.39 -1.06 3.95
C LEU A 37 -3.02 -0.64 3.43
N THR A 38 -2.44 -1.43 2.52
CA THR A 38 -1.12 -1.15 1.91
C THR A 38 -1.17 0.09 1.00
N ILE A 39 -2.26 0.28 0.25
CA ILE A 39 -2.36 1.41 -0.71
C ILE A 39 -2.88 2.71 -0.06
N PHE A 40 -3.54 2.62 1.09
CA PHE A 40 -4.22 3.75 1.73
C PHE A 40 -3.32 4.97 2.02
N PRO A 41 -2.05 4.81 2.46
CA PRO A 41 -1.15 5.95 2.64
C PRO A 41 -0.93 6.77 1.38
N PHE A 42 -0.87 6.14 0.20
CA PHE A 42 -0.72 6.86 -1.06
C PHE A 42 -1.96 7.68 -1.43
N PHE A 43 -3.17 7.15 -1.19
CA PHE A 43 -4.42 7.88 -1.44
C PHE A 43 -4.54 9.10 -0.55
N THR A 44 -4.40 8.91 0.76
CA THR A 44 -4.51 10.01 1.74
C THR A 44 -3.46 11.09 1.50
N PHE A 45 -2.24 10.70 1.15
CA PHE A 45 -1.18 11.62 0.82
C PHE A 45 -1.51 12.45 -0.43
N PHE A 46 -1.90 11.80 -1.53
CA PHE A 46 -2.19 12.50 -2.78
C PHE A 46 -3.43 13.39 -2.70
N ASP A 47 -4.49 12.94 -2.00
CA ASP A 47 -5.67 13.76 -1.75
C ASP A 47 -5.31 15.04 -1.00
N SER A 48 -4.49 14.92 0.05
CA SER A 48 -4.00 16.07 0.82
C SER A 48 -3.16 17.04 -0.04
N LEU A 49 -2.38 16.50 -0.99
CA LEU A 49 -1.59 17.29 -1.92
C LEU A 49 -2.47 18.08 -2.90
N LEU A 50 -3.50 17.44 -3.47
CA LEU A 50 -4.46 18.11 -4.35
C LEU A 50 -5.27 19.17 -3.60
N ASP A 51 -5.72 18.88 -2.38
CA ASP A 51 -6.44 19.85 -1.54
C ASP A 51 -5.56 21.08 -1.26
N ARG A 52 -4.26 20.88 -1.02
CA ARG A 52 -3.31 21.99 -0.84
C ARG A 52 -3.15 22.84 -2.09
N ILE A 53 -3.00 22.20 -3.26
CA ILE A 53 -2.93 22.91 -4.55
C ILE A 53 -4.20 23.73 -4.77
N GLU A 54 -5.37 23.15 -4.48
CA GLU A 54 -6.66 23.83 -4.57
C GLU A 54 -6.69 25.10 -3.70
N ILE A 55 -6.37 24.95 -2.41
CA ILE A 55 -6.38 26.05 -1.42
C ILE A 55 -5.43 27.17 -1.85
N ASP A 56 -4.22 26.85 -2.27
CA ASP A 56 -3.21 27.83 -2.66
C ASP A 56 -3.63 28.60 -3.93
N ILE A 57 -4.19 27.91 -4.93
CA ILE A 57 -4.71 28.55 -6.15
C ILE A 57 -5.94 29.42 -5.83
N GLN A 58 -6.85 28.94 -4.98
CA GLN A 58 -8.01 29.73 -4.53
C GLN A 58 -7.56 31.00 -3.79
N SER A 59 -6.54 30.90 -2.95
CA SER A 59 -5.96 32.02 -2.23
C SER A 59 -5.39 33.07 -3.19
N GLU A 60 -4.60 32.65 -4.18
CA GLU A 60 -4.09 33.53 -5.23
C GLU A 60 -5.22 34.18 -6.04
N TYR A 61 -6.23 33.41 -6.42
CA TYR A 61 -7.42 33.93 -7.11
C TYR A 61 -8.11 35.03 -6.28
N ARG A 62 -8.34 34.81 -4.98
CA ARG A 62 -8.97 35.78 -4.07
C ARG A 62 -8.17 37.07 -3.92
N LYS A 63 -6.84 37.00 -3.84
CA LYS A 63 -5.96 38.19 -3.78
C LYS A 63 -6.15 39.10 -5.00
N HIS A 64 -6.32 38.52 -6.19
CA HIS A 64 -6.56 39.27 -7.41
C HIS A 64 -8.00 39.79 -7.53
N PHE A 65 -8.98 39.02 -7.03
CA PHE A 65 -10.39 39.42 -7.05
C PHE A 65 -10.66 40.66 -6.18
N LEU A 66 -10.02 40.75 -5.01
CA LEU A 66 -10.15 41.91 -4.10
C LEU A 66 -9.46 43.18 -4.64
N ALA A 67 -8.55 43.07 -5.60
CA ALA A 67 -7.69 44.17 -6.07
C ALA A 67 -8.23 44.94 -7.31
N ARG A 68 -9.53 44.89 -7.60
CA ARG A 68 -10.20 45.47 -8.80
C ARG A 68 -9.77 44.81 -10.13
N PHE A 69 -10.44 43.71 -10.50
CA PHE A 69 -11.03 43.43 -11.82
C PHE A 69 -11.65 42.02 -11.71
N TRP A 70 -12.97 41.92 -11.93
CA TRP A 70 -13.81 40.79 -11.51
C TRP A 70 -13.63 39.45 -12.27
N LEU A 71 -12.52 39.24 -12.99
CA LEU A 71 -12.38 38.10 -13.92
C LEU A 71 -10.94 37.59 -14.16
N SER A 72 -9.92 37.99 -13.38
CA SER A 72 -8.54 37.59 -13.67
C SER A 72 -8.13 36.29 -12.96
N LYS A 73 -7.87 35.23 -13.74
CA LYS A 73 -7.17 34.02 -13.25
C LYS A 73 -5.78 34.36 -12.70
N PRO A 74 -5.21 33.53 -11.81
CA PRO A 74 -3.82 33.68 -11.37
C PRO A 74 -2.87 33.68 -12.57
N LYS A 75 -1.77 34.42 -12.44
CA LYS A 75 -0.74 34.44 -13.48
C LYS A 75 -0.15 33.03 -13.65
N PRO A 76 0.19 32.60 -14.88
CA PRO A 76 0.85 31.31 -15.14
C PRO A 76 2.03 31.03 -14.20
N MET A 77 2.90 32.03 -14.00
CA MET A 77 4.06 31.93 -13.11
C MET A 77 3.69 31.60 -11.65
N GLN A 78 2.54 32.06 -11.16
CA GLN A 78 2.09 31.72 -9.80
C GLN A 78 1.59 30.28 -9.71
N ILE A 79 0.89 29.81 -10.75
CA ILE A 79 0.47 28.40 -10.84
C ILE A 79 1.70 27.50 -10.87
N ASP A 80 2.71 27.85 -11.66
CA ASP A 80 3.98 27.11 -11.72
C ASP A 80 4.70 27.06 -10.37
N LEU A 81 4.70 28.18 -9.63
CA LEU A 81 5.31 28.25 -8.31
C LEU A 81 4.59 27.36 -7.29
N ILE A 82 3.25 27.40 -7.28
CA ILE A 82 2.42 26.57 -6.40
C ILE A 82 2.65 25.08 -6.70
N LEU A 83 2.59 24.69 -7.98
CA LEU A 83 2.82 23.31 -8.38
C LEU A 83 4.24 22.86 -8.05
N SER A 84 5.26 23.67 -8.33
CA SER A 84 6.64 23.34 -7.98
C SER A 84 6.82 23.14 -6.47
N GLY A 85 6.14 23.96 -5.65
CA GLY A 85 6.13 23.80 -4.19
C GLY A 85 5.44 22.50 -3.74
N ALA A 86 4.29 22.18 -4.33
CA ALA A 86 3.56 20.94 -4.03
C ALA A 86 4.38 19.70 -4.41
N TYR A 87 4.97 19.66 -5.61
CA TYR A 87 5.79 18.53 -6.07
C TYR A 87 7.10 18.39 -5.28
N ARG A 88 7.69 19.49 -4.80
CA ARG A 88 8.81 19.40 -3.87
C ARG A 88 8.39 18.75 -2.56
N SER A 89 7.25 19.17 -2.00
CA SER A 89 6.67 18.54 -0.80
C SER A 89 6.37 17.06 -1.04
N LEU A 90 5.97 16.70 -2.27
CA LEU A 90 5.83 15.30 -2.68
C LEU A 90 7.14 14.56 -2.52
N HIS A 91 8.20 15.02 -3.18
CA HIS A 91 9.51 14.36 -3.13
C HIS A 91 10.06 14.23 -1.70
N GLU A 92 9.88 15.25 -0.86
CA GLU A 92 10.38 15.25 0.52
C GLU A 92 9.65 14.24 1.42
N GLN A 93 8.36 13.99 1.18
CA GLN A 93 7.53 13.12 2.03
C GLN A 93 7.31 11.72 1.44
N TRP A 94 7.67 11.53 0.16
CA TRP A 94 7.38 10.30 -0.58
C TRP A 94 7.98 9.05 0.06
N GLU A 95 9.22 9.13 0.56
CA GLU A 95 9.86 8.01 1.25
C GLU A 95 9.14 7.62 2.54
N GLY A 96 8.59 8.60 3.27
CA GLY A 96 7.78 8.35 4.46
C GLY A 96 6.49 7.61 4.12
N VAL A 97 5.78 8.06 3.08
CA VAL A 97 4.54 7.41 2.61
C VAL A 97 4.80 5.98 2.14
N GLN A 98 5.92 5.74 1.46
CA GLN A 98 6.34 4.39 1.06
C GLN A 98 6.56 3.48 2.28
N ARG A 99 7.20 3.99 3.33
CA ARG A 99 7.45 3.26 4.56
C ARG A 99 6.14 2.93 5.29
N ASP A 100 5.24 3.90 5.42
CA ASP A 100 3.91 3.72 6.05
C ASP A 100 3.07 2.68 5.28
N ALA A 101 3.16 2.67 3.95
CA ALA A 101 2.51 1.67 3.10
C ALA A 101 3.07 0.26 3.35
N ALA A 102 4.39 0.13 3.49
CA ALA A 102 5.04 -1.15 3.76
C ALA A 102 4.75 -1.68 5.18
N GLU A 103 4.61 -0.80 6.17
CA GLU A 103 4.41 -1.17 7.58
C GLU A 103 3.26 -2.14 7.77
N ARG A 104 2.10 -1.85 7.19
CA ARG A 104 0.92 -2.70 7.32
C ARG A 104 1.13 -4.12 6.82
N PHE A 105 1.84 -4.26 5.71
CA PHE A 105 2.15 -5.57 5.17
C PHE A 105 3.14 -6.32 6.06
N VAL A 106 4.24 -5.65 6.46
CA VAL A 106 5.30 -6.25 7.28
C VAL A 106 4.76 -6.68 8.64
N GLU A 107 3.96 -5.83 9.30
CA GLU A 107 3.26 -6.15 10.56
C GLU A 107 2.42 -7.43 10.40
N ARG A 108 1.61 -7.50 9.35
CA ARG A 108 0.70 -8.62 9.12
C ARG A 108 1.46 -9.91 8.80
N PHE A 109 2.55 -9.81 8.04
CA PHE A 109 3.42 -10.95 7.77
C PHE A 109 4.13 -11.43 9.04
N ALA A 110 4.64 -10.52 9.87
CA ALA A 110 5.25 -10.85 11.15
C ALA A 110 4.27 -11.58 12.10
N LEU A 111 3.00 -11.14 12.12
CA LEU A 111 1.95 -11.82 12.88
C LEU A 111 1.71 -13.25 12.39
N LEU A 112 1.70 -13.49 11.08
CA LEU A 112 1.57 -14.84 10.51
C LEU A 112 2.71 -15.74 10.99
N VAL A 113 3.96 -15.29 10.86
CA VAL A 113 5.15 -16.05 11.28
C VAL A 113 5.12 -16.31 12.78
N SER A 114 4.78 -15.30 13.59
CA SER A 114 4.69 -15.46 15.04
C SER A 114 3.59 -16.43 15.46
N GLU A 115 2.42 -16.40 14.80
CA GLU A 115 1.37 -17.38 15.08
C GLU A 115 1.87 -18.79 14.75
N LEU A 116 2.53 -18.99 13.60
CA LEU A 116 3.11 -20.28 13.20
C LEU A 116 4.14 -20.82 14.20
N ASP A 117 5.10 -19.98 14.60
CA ASP A 117 6.14 -20.37 15.56
C ASP A 117 5.56 -20.74 16.93
N SER A 118 4.45 -20.11 17.34
CA SER A 118 3.84 -20.35 18.66
C SER A 118 3.34 -21.77 18.88
N PHE A 119 2.89 -22.47 17.83
CA PHE A 119 2.44 -23.87 17.91
C PHE A 119 3.40 -24.85 17.23
N ARG A 120 4.54 -24.39 16.70
CA ARG A 120 5.62 -25.26 16.22
C ARG A 120 6.07 -26.26 17.28
N VAL A 121 6.08 -25.86 18.56
CA VAL A 121 6.41 -26.75 19.69
C VAL A 121 5.48 -27.97 19.78
N LEU A 122 4.30 -27.88 19.17
CA LEU A 122 3.33 -28.96 19.08
C LEU A 122 3.51 -29.82 17.83
N PHE A 123 4.51 -29.62 16.99
CA PHE A 123 4.75 -30.47 15.82
C PHE A 123 5.44 -31.80 16.14
N SER A 124 5.06 -32.84 15.41
CA SER A 124 5.88 -34.04 15.28
C SER A 124 7.13 -33.75 14.44
N ALA A 125 8.11 -34.65 14.46
CA ALA A 125 9.33 -34.48 13.66
C ALA A 125 9.03 -34.36 12.15
N GLU A 126 8.02 -35.07 11.65
CA GLU A 126 7.61 -34.99 10.24
C GLU A 126 6.95 -33.64 9.91
N GLN A 127 6.08 -33.15 10.80
CA GLN A 127 5.43 -31.84 10.66
C GLN A 127 6.45 -30.69 10.75
N GLU A 128 7.49 -30.84 11.57
CA GLU A 128 8.57 -29.85 11.66
C GLU A 128 9.41 -29.77 10.38
N ILE A 129 9.59 -30.90 9.68
CA ILE A 129 10.20 -30.91 8.34
C ILE A 129 9.31 -30.15 7.35
N GLN A 130 8.01 -30.43 7.33
CA GLN A 130 7.06 -29.72 6.45
C GLN A 130 7.02 -28.21 6.75
N TYR A 131 7.07 -27.84 8.03
CA TYR A 131 7.17 -26.44 8.46
C TYR A 131 8.44 -25.77 7.94
N SER A 132 9.58 -26.44 8.07
CA SER A 132 10.86 -25.90 7.59
C SER A 132 10.86 -25.70 6.07
N VAL A 133 10.29 -26.64 5.32
CA VAL A 133 10.11 -26.50 3.86
C VAL A 133 9.19 -25.33 3.53
N PHE A 134 8.06 -25.21 4.21
CA PHE A 134 7.13 -24.10 4.03
C PHE A 134 7.78 -22.74 4.29
N MET A 135 8.51 -22.61 5.40
CA MET A 135 9.20 -21.36 5.75
C MET A 135 10.29 -20.99 4.74
N ASN A 136 11.01 -21.98 4.19
CA ASN A 136 11.98 -21.76 3.12
C ASN A 136 11.30 -21.32 1.81
N ASN A 137 10.17 -21.92 1.45
CA ASN A 137 9.44 -21.51 0.24
C ASN A 137 8.84 -20.11 0.38
N LEU A 138 8.24 -19.80 1.54
CA LEU A 138 7.76 -18.45 1.84
C LEU A 138 8.90 -17.43 1.73
N THR A 139 10.03 -17.76 2.34
CA THR A 139 11.28 -17.02 2.24
C THR A 139 11.62 -16.70 0.78
N GLU A 140 11.70 -17.70 -0.09
CA GLU A 140 12.00 -17.49 -1.52
C GLU A 140 10.95 -16.63 -2.25
N VAL A 141 9.66 -16.84 -1.98
CA VAL A 141 8.56 -16.03 -2.55
C VAL A 141 8.71 -14.57 -2.15
N MET A 142 9.05 -14.31 -0.88
CA MET A 142 9.14 -12.97 -0.33
C MET A 142 10.44 -12.24 -0.70
N GLN A 143 11.52 -12.94 -1.08
CA GLN A 143 12.82 -12.32 -1.41
C GLN A 143 12.75 -11.25 -2.51
N SER A 144 11.79 -11.36 -3.42
CA SER A 144 11.58 -10.37 -4.48
C SER A 144 10.95 -9.07 -3.97
N TYR A 145 10.48 -9.05 -2.72
CA TYR A 145 9.76 -7.95 -2.07
C TYR A 145 10.48 -7.46 -0.80
N PHE A 146 11.07 -8.37 -0.01
CA PHE A 146 11.96 -8.07 1.11
C PHE A 146 12.79 -9.27 1.60
N SER A 147 13.87 -8.97 2.34
CA SER A 147 14.76 -9.96 2.97
C SER A 147 14.40 -10.20 4.44
N PHE A 148 14.56 -11.44 4.92
CA PHE A 148 14.28 -11.89 6.31
C PHE A 148 15.48 -12.59 6.96
N ILE A 149 16.69 -12.36 6.46
CA ILE A 149 17.91 -13.11 6.86
C ILE A 149 18.55 -12.54 8.14
N ASP A 150 18.20 -11.32 8.55
CA ASP A 150 18.79 -10.58 9.68
C ASP A 150 17.88 -10.49 10.91
N GLU A 151 18.48 -10.34 12.11
CA GLU A 151 17.73 -10.13 13.38
C GLU A 151 16.85 -8.87 13.34
N ASN A 152 17.14 -7.93 12.45
CA ASN A 152 16.39 -6.69 12.22
C ASN A 152 15.62 -6.69 10.89
N TRP A 153 15.19 -7.87 10.42
CA TRP A 153 14.56 -7.99 9.11
C TRP A 153 13.36 -7.09 8.87
N GLN A 154 12.65 -6.69 9.92
CA GLN A 154 11.50 -5.80 9.81
C GLN A 154 11.90 -4.44 9.22
N ASP A 155 12.98 -3.82 9.69
CA ASP A 155 13.46 -2.54 9.15
C ASP A 155 13.96 -2.64 7.71
N SER A 156 14.69 -3.73 7.43
CA SER A 156 15.15 -4.07 6.07
C SER A 156 13.95 -4.27 5.13
N ALA A 157 12.89 -4.94 5.61
CA ALA A 157 11.67 -5.21 4.85
C ALA A 157 10.81 -3.97 4.62
N LEU A 158 10.65 -3.11 5.63
CA LEU A 158 9.98 -1.83 5.48
C LEU A 158 10.62 -1.00 4.37
N SER A 159 11.96 -0.95 4.37
CA SER A 159 12.73 -0.15 3.42
C SER A 159 12.64 -0.71 2.00
N SER A 160 12.88 -2.01 1.81
CA SER A 160 12.86 -2.62 0.47
C SER A 160 11.46 -2.67 -0.13
N MET A 161 10.45 -3.05 0.67
CA MET A 161 9.07 -3.10 0.21
C MET A 161 8.54 -1.70 -0.09
N GLY A 162 8.87 -0.71 0.76
CA GLY A 162 8.52 0.68 0.52
C GLY A 162 9.05 1.18 -0.83
N GLN A 163 10.32 0.88 -1.15
CA GLN A 163 10.91 1.23 -2.44
C GLN A 163 10.20 0.56 -3.63
N VAL A 164 9.88 -0.73 -3.53
CA VAL A 164 9.15 -1.47 -4.58
C VAL A 164 7.76 -0.85 -4.81
N LEU A 165 7.01 -0.61 -3.73
CA LEU A 165 5.71 0.05 -3.80
C LEU A 165 5.82 1.46 -4.39
N GLY A 166 6.84 2.21 -3.98
CA GLY A 166 7.15 3.53 -4.50
C GLY A 166 7.40 3.53 -6.01
N VAL A 167 8.17 2.57 -6.53
CA VAL A 167 8.43 2.41 -7.97
C VAL A 167 7.14 2.15 -8.76
N TRP A 168 6.19 1.41 -8.20
CA TRP A 168 4.90 1.15 -8.85
C TRP A 168 3.88 2.29 -8.68
N ALA A 169 3.97 3.02 -7.57
CA ALA A 169 3.09 4.14 -7.27
C ALA A 169 3.49 5.42 -8.02
N MET A 170 4.78 5.69 -8.19
CA MET A 170 5.28 6.92 -8.82
C MET A 170 4.69 7.18 -10.22
N PRO A 171 4.55 6.17 -11.12
CA PRO A 171 3.94 6.37 -12.44
C PRO A 171 2.44 6.72 -12.41
N ALA A 172 1.75 6.56 -11.28
CA ALA A 172 0.35 6.96 -11.16
C ALA A 172 0.19 8.48 -11.01
N LEU A 173 1.23 9.18 -10.54
CA LEU A 173 1.20 10.63 -10.33
C LEU A 173 1.05 11.38 -11.67
N PRO A 174 0.30 12.49 -11.71
CA PRO A 174 0.26 13.34 -12.88
C PRO A 174 1.63 14.00 -13.11
N GLU A 175 1.95 14.26 -14.38
CA GLU A 175 3.11 15.07 -14.72
C GLU A 175 2.87 16.53 -14.36
N MET A 176 3.86 17.18 -13.74
CA MET A 176 3.74 18.57 -13.28
C MET A 176 3.39 19.52 -14.43
N GLU A 177 4.07 19.37 -15.58
CA GLU A 177 3.82 20.20 -16.77
C GLU A 177 2.40 20.00 -17.30
N GLY A 178 1.96 18.75 -17.38
CA GLY A 178 0.61 18.39 -17.84
C GLY A 178 -0.49 18.98 -16.96
N LEU A 179 -0.38 18.84 -15.64
CA LEU A 179 -1.34 19.43 -14.70
C LEU A 179 -1.33 20.97 -14.79
N GLY A 180 -0.14 21.57 -14.88
CA GLY A 180 0.02 23.02 -15.05
C GLY A 180 -0.68 23.55 -16.30
N ASP A 181 -0.51 22.88 -17.44
CA ASP A 181 -1.19 23.26 -18.69
C ASP A 181 -2.71 23.14 -18.59
N ARG A 182 -3.20 22.05 -17.99
CA ARG A 182 -4.64 21.86 -17.77
C ARG A 182 -5.22 22.97 -16.90
N ILE A 183 -4.58 23.33 -15.78
CA ILE A 183 -5.02 24.43 -14.91
C ILE A 183 -4.99 25.78 -15.65
N ARG A 184 -3.94 26.05 -16.44
CA ARG A 184 -3.81 27.29 -17.22
C ARG A 184 -4.87 27.44 -18.30
N SER A 185 -5.36 26.32 -18.84
CA SER A 185 -6.37 26.27 -19.91
C SER A 185 -7.80 26.60 -19.44
N LEU A 186 -8.04 26.57 -18.13
CA LEU A 186 -9.37 26.84 -17.55
C LEU A 186 -9.85 28.26 -17.87
N LYS A 187 -11.17 28.39 -18.04
CA LYS A 187 -11.83 29.64 -18.41
C LYS A 187 -12.09 30.50 -17.17
N ASN A 188 -12.02 31.83 -17.33
CA ASN A 188 -12.14 32.77 -16.21
C ASN A 188 -13.54 32.83 -15.59
N ARG A 189 -14.62 32.61 -16.36
CA ARG A 189 -16.00 32.83 -15.90
C ARG A 189 -16.38 31.95 -14.71
N ASP A 190 -15.93 30.70 -14.72
CA ASP A 190 -16.22 29.68 -13.70
C ASP A 190 -14.91 29.00 -13.25
N TYR A 191 -13.83 29.78 -13.13
CA TYR A 191 -12.47 29.28 -12.97
C TYR A 191 -12.32 28.37 -11.74
N ILE A 192 -12.83 28.80 -10.57
CA ILE A 192 -12.75 28.03 -9.33
C ILE A 192 -13.52 26.72 -9.43
N HIS A 193 -14.76 26.77 -9.91
CA HIS A 193 -15.55 25.56 -10.10
C HIS A 193 -14.90 24.59 -11.11
N SER A 194 -14.34 25.12 -12.20
CA SER A 194 -13.64 24.30 -13.21
C SER A 194 -12.34 23.69 -12.65
N LEU A 195 -11.68 24.40 -11.73
CA LEU A 195 -10.49 23.91 -11.03
C LEU A 195 -10.87 22.76 -10.08
N GLU A 196 -11.91 22.93 -9.26
CA GLU A 196 -12.42 21.87 -8.38
C GLU A 196 -12.73 20.60 -9.17
N LEU A 197 -13.48 20.73 -10.28
CA LEU A 197 -13.79 19.60 -11.15
C LEU A 197 -12.53 18.95 -11.73
N LEU A 198 -11.57 19.74 -12.22
CA LEU A 198 -10.30 19.25 -12.74
C LEU A 198 -9.54 18.45 -11.68
N LEU A 199 -9.45 18.94 -10.44
CA LEU A 199 -8.73 18.25 -9.37
C LEU A 199 -9.46 16.97 -8.92
N GLN A 200 -10.79 16.94 -8.96
CA GLN A 200 -11.55 15.70 -8.76
C GLN A 200 -11.28 14.67 -9.88
N GLU A 201 -11.15 15.11 -11.13
CA GLU A 201 -10.74 14.22 -12.23
C GLU A 201 -9.34 13.64 -12.00
N GLU A 202 -8.38 14.46 -11.56
CA GLU A 202 -7.02 14.01 -11.23
C GLU A 202 -7.01 13.01 -10.08
N ARG A 203 -7.81 13.26 -9.03
CA ARG A 203 -8.00 12.33 -7.90
C ARG A 203 -8.49 10.97 -8.39
N ILE A 204 -9.55 10.95 -9.19
CA ILE A 204 -10.11 9.70 -9.74
C ILE A 204 -9.09 8.98 -10.63
N ALA A 205 -8.41 9.73 -11.51
CA ALA A 205 -7.41 9.17 -12.42
C ALA A 205 -6.22 8.57 -11.66
N PHE A 206 -5.73 9.24 -10.62
CA PHE A 206 -4.68 8.75 -9.75
C PHE A 206 -5.12 7.46 -9.04
N HIS A 207 -6.30 7.44 -8.40
CA HIS A 207 -6.80 6.26 -7.70
C HIS A 207 -6.92 5.05 -8.62
N GLN A 208 -7.46 5.24 -9.83
CA GLN A 208 -7.58 4.17 -10.83
C GLN A 208 -6.22 3.66 -11.31
N LYS A 209 -5.29 4.56 -11.62
CA LYS A 209 -3.93 4.19 -12.06
C LYS A 209 -3.17 3.47 -10.96
N LEU A 210 -3.21 3.99 -9.73
CA LEU A 210 -2.52 3.41 -8.60
C LEU A 210 -3.06 2.01 -8.29
N GLN A 211 -4.39 1.88 -8.22
CA GLN A 211 -5.03 0.59 -8.03
C GLN A 211 -4.57 -0.39 -9.11
N LYS A 212 -4.60 0.00 -10.39
CA LYS A 212 -4.16 -0.85 -11.49
C LYS A 212 -2.69 -1.27 -11.35
N ASN A 213 -1.79 -0.32 -11.07
CA ASN A 213 -0.36 -0.59 -10.99
C ASN A 213 0.01 -1.53 -9.84
N LEU A 214 -0.68 -1.42 -8.70
CA LEU A 214 -0.35 -2.19 -7.49
C LEU A 214 -1.13 -3.50 -7.40
N LEU A 215 -2.36 -3.57 -7.91
CA LEU A 215 -3.24 -4.72 -7.72
C LEU A 215 -2.70 -5.98 -8.38
N ASP A 216 -2.19 -5.88 -9.61
CA ASP A 216 -1.69 -7.04 -10.35
C ASP A 216 -0.48 -7.67 -9.65
N SER A 217 0.49 -6.84 -9.27
CA SER A 217 1.68 -7.28 -8.55
C SER A 217 1.35 -7.87 -7.18
N TYR A 218 0.46 -7.21 -6.42
CA TYR A 218 0.04 -7.69 -5.10
C TYR A 218 -0.74 -9.00 -5.19
N THR A 219 -1.59 -9.15 -6.20
CA THR A 219 -2.36 -10.38 -6.45
C THR A 219 -1.44 -11.54 -6.78
N MET A 220 -0.40 -11.32 -7.60
CA MET A 220 0.60 -12.34 -7.91
C MET A 220 1.32 -12.81 -6.65
N LEU A 221 1.81 -11.88 -5.82
CA LEU A 221 2.45 -12.20 -4.54
C LEU A 221 1.53 -13.00 -3.63
N TYR A 222 0.31 -12.50 -3.38
CA TYR A 222 -0.64 -13.17 -2.50
C TYR A 222 -0.96 -14.59 -2.96
N ASN A 223 -1.18 -14.79 -4.27
CA ASN A 223 -1.47 -16.12 -4.82
C ASN A 223 -0.31 -17.09 -4.61
N GLN A 224 0.94 -16.62 -4.66
CA GLN A 224 2.11 -17.44 -4.37
C GLN A 224 2.16 -17.83 -2.89
N ILE A 225 1.98 -16.88 -1.97
CA ILE A 225 1.92 -17.15 -0.52
C ILE A 225 0.78 -18.11 -0.20
N GLU A 226 -0.41 -17.90 -0.78
CA GLU A 226 -1.57 -18.76 -0.59
C GLU A 226 -1.31 -20.19 -1.12
N LYS A 227 -0.63 -20.33 -2.26
CA LYS A 227 -0.28 -21.63 -2.82
C LYS A 227 0.65 -22.41 -1.89
N GLU A 228 1.69 -21.76 -1.37
CA GLU A 228 2.60 -22.38 -0.40
C GLU A 228 1.85 -22.76 0.88
N TRP A 229 0.98 -21.87 1.36
CA TRP A 229 0.12 -22.13 2.53
C TRP A 229 -0.77 -23.35 2.33
N ARG A 230 -1.49 -23.44 1.21
CA ARG A 230 -2.38 -24.58 0.91
C ARG A 230 -1.61 -25.89 0.84
N SER A 231 -0.40 -25.87 0.29
CA SER A 231 0.46 -27.05 0.18
C SER A 231 0.90 -27.54 1.57
N PHE A 232 1.31 -26.62 2.43
CA PHE A 232 1.64 -26.91 3.83
C PHE A 232 0.44 -27.37 4.64
N TYR A 233 -0.68 -26.66 4.55
CA TYR A 233 -1.92 -26.95 5.28
C TYR A 233 -2.42 -28.37 5.00
N LEU A 234 -2.43 -28.80 3.73
CA LEU A 234 -2.83 -30.17 3.35
C LEU A 234 -1.83 -31.24 3.79
N ALA A 235 -0.53 -30.91 3.87
CA ALA A 235 0.49 -31.85 4.34
C ALA A 235 0.41 -32.12 5.85
N LEU A 236 -0.37 -31.33 6.59
CA LEU A 236 -0.59 -31.48 8.03
C LEU A 236 -1.95 -32.12 8.40
N GLU A 237 -2.84 -32.35 7.43
CA GLU A 237 -4.15 -33.02 7.61
C GLU A 237 -4.04 -34.55 7.58
#